data_AF-A0AAW3D8X5-F1
#
_entry.id   AF-A0AAW3D8X5-F1
#
_cell.length_a   1.000
_cell.length_b   1.000
_cell.length_c   1.000
_cell.angle_alpha   90.00
_cell.angle_beta   90.00
_cell.angle_gamma   90.00
#
_symmetry.space_group_name_H-M   'P 1'
#
loop_
_entity.id
_entity.type
_entity.pdbx_description
1 polymer ?
#
loop_
_entity_poly.entity_id
_entity_poly.type
_entity_poly.pdbx_seq_one_letter_code
_entity_poly.pdbx_strand_id
1 'polypeptide(L)'
;MFVLHKDMFHIAGLAIIVSIIAMLWNLIYNYIFDAIERKADMCRSKRGVIIRVLHAILFEAGLLIVTIPLVAYMLDMGLIEAIIVDIGFVIFYLVYAFVYNYIFDKIYFGFIHK
;
A
#
# COMPACT_ATOMS: atom_id res chain seq x y z
N MET A 1 -18.48 5.99 -11.05
CA MET A 1 -19.56 6.87 -11.53
C MET A 1 -20.19 7.73 -10.42
N PHE A 2 -20.27 7.30 -9.15
CA PHE A 2 -21.03 8.05 -8.12
C PHE A 2 -20.21 8.96 -7.17
N VAL A 3 -18.88 8.80 -7.07
CA VAL A 3 -18.05 9.60 -6.15
C VAL A 3 -17.05 10.49 -6.91
N LEU A 4 -16.60 10.05 -8.09
CA LEU A 4 -15.46 10.64 -8.78
C LEU A 4 -15.80 11.47 -10.03
N HIS A 5 -17.04 11.41 -10.54
CA HIS A 5 -17.48 12.14 -11.76
C HIS A 5 -16.50 12.10 -12.96
N LYS A 6 -15.60 11.12 -13.02
CA LYS A 6 -14.54 10.98 -14.03
C LYS A 6 -14.76 9.71 -14.84
N ASP A 7 -14.33 9.75 -16.11
CA ASP A 7 -14.43 8.64 -17.06
C ASP A 7 -13.68 7.40 -16.55
N MET A 8 -14.22 6.21 -16.81
CA MET A 8 -13.62 4.93 -16.41
C MET A 8 -12.18 4.77 -16.93
N PHE A 9 -11.88 5.28 -18.12
CA PHE A 9 -10.53 5.27 -18.69
C PHE A 9 -9.54 6.11 -17.87
N HIS A 10 -9.99 7.21 -17.26
CA HIS A 10 -9.13 8.04 -16.41
C HIS A 10 -8.78 7.34 -15.09
N ILE A 11 -9.76 6.67 -14.47
CA ILE A 11 -9.55 5.93 -13.23
C ILE A 11 -8.64 4.72 -13.47
N ALA A 12 -8.84 4.00 -14.60
CA ALA A 12 -7.98 2.89 -14.99
C ALA A 12 -6.54 3.36 -15.27
N GLY A 13 -6.36 4.47 -16.00
CA GLY A 13 -5.05 5.07 -16.24
C GLY A 13 -4.33 5.47 -14.96
N LEU A 14 -5.06 6.08 -14.01
CA LEU A 14 -4.54 6.43 -12.70
C LEU A 14 -4.07 5.20 -11.92
N ALA A 15 -4.86 4.12 -11.90
CA ALA A 15 -4.49 2.88 -11.22
C ALA A 15 -3.19 2.28 -11.80
N ILE A 16 -3.02 2.32 -13.13
CA ILE A 16 -1.80 1.86 -13.80
C ILE A 16 -0.60 2.72 -13.39
N ILE A 17 -0.74 4.05 -13.46
CA ILE A 17 0.34 4.99 -13.11
C ILE A 17 0.75 4.81 -11.64
N VAL A 18 -0.21 4.76 -10.73
CA VAL A 18 0.04 4.55 -9.29
C VAL A 18 0.74 3.20 -9.06
N SER A 19 0.33 2.14 -9.78
CA SER A 19 0.97 0.83 -9.67
C SER A 19 2.43 0.86 -10.13
N ILE A 20 2.73 1.53 -11.25
CA ILE A 20 4.10 1.69 -11.76
C ILE A 20 4.94 2.47 -10.76
N ILE A 21 4.42 3.58 -10.23
CA ILE A 21 5.10 4.40 -9.22
C ILE A 21 5.36 3.58 -7.95
N ALA A 22 4.38 2.81 -7.48
CA ALA A 22 4.54 1.94 -6.31
C ALA A 22 5.63 0.88 -6.54
N MET A 23 5.66 0.24 -7.72
CA MET A 23 6.71 -0.72 -8.06
C MET A 23 8.10 -0.09 -8.12
N LEU A 24 8.22 1.09 -8.74
CA LEU A 24 9.49 1.82 -8.82
C LEU A 24 9.95 2.30 -7.43
N TRP A 25 9.02 2.82 -6.62
CA TRP A 25 9.30 3.24 -5.25
C TRP A 25 9.75 2.04 -4.40
N ASN A 26 9.10 0.89 -4.53
CA ASN A 26 9.52 -0.34 -3.87
C ASN A 26 10.97 -0.73 -4.23
N LEU A 27 11.35 -0.62 -5.50
CA LEU A 27 12.73 -0.89 -5.91
C LEU A 27 13.72 0.12 -5.31
N ILE A 28 13.43 1.42 -5.45
CA ILE A 28 14.30 2.52 -5.00
C ILE A 28 14.48 2.46 -3.48
N TYR A 29 13.37 2.34 -2.74
CA TYR A 29 13.38 2.32 -1.29
C TYR A 29 14.17 1.11 -0.76
N ASN A 30 13.88 -0.09 -1.27
CA ASN A 30 14.62 -1.30 -0.86
C ASN A 30 16.10 -1.18 -1.21
N TYR A 31 16.45 -0.61 -2.36
CA TYR A 31 17.85 -0.40 -2.75
C TYR A 31 18.57 0.58 -1.81
N ILE A 32 17.95 1.72 -1.50
CA ILE A 32 18.49 2.72 -0.56
C ILE A 32 18.69 2.09 0.82
N PHE A 33 17.69 1.36 1.32
CA PHE A 33 17.77 0.75 2.63
C PHE A 33 18.84 -0.34 2.68
N ASP A 34 18.92 -1.20 1.66
CA ASP A 34 19.98 -2.22 1.53
C ASP A 34 21.37 -1.55 1.46
N ALA A 35 21.50 -0.38 0.80
CA ALA A 35 22.75 0.37 0.76
C ALA A 35 23.14 0.96 2.12
N ILE A 36 22.17 1.45 2.90
CA ILE A 36 22.38 1.94 4.26
C ILE A 36 22.77 0.78 5.19
N GLU A 37 22.07 -0.35 5.13
CA GLU A 37 22.39 -1.54 5.94
C GLU A 37 23.80 -2.06 5.64
N ARG A 38 24.20 -2.11 4.36
CA ARG A 38 25.57 -2.47 3.95
C ARG A 38 26.62 -1.51 4.52
N LYS A 39 26.35 -0.20 4.54
CA LYS A 39 27.28 0.80 5.11
C LYS A 39 27.36 0.75 6.64
N ALA A 40 26.29 0.30 7.30
CA ALA A 40 26.22 0.17 8.75
C ALA A 40 26.73 -1.19 9.26
N ASP A 41 27.28 -2.05 8.38
CA ASP A 41 27.73 -3.42 8.67
C ASP A 41 26.63 -4.29 9.34
N MET A 42 25.37 -3.96 9.05
CA MET A 42 24.20 -4.64 9.60
C MET A 42 23.76 -5.78 8.69
N CYS A 43 23.61 -6.97 9.26
CA CYS A 43 23.11 -8.14 8.54
C CYS A 43 21.57 -8.12 8.52
N ARG A 44 20.96 -8.17 7.34
CA ARG A 44 19.50 -8.21 7.12
C ARG A 44 18.78 -9.29 7.96
N SER A 45 19.47 -10.39 8.27
CA SER A 45 18.97 -11.50 9.10
C SER A 45 18.92 -11.16 10.61
N LYS A 46 19.81 -10.30 11.11
CA LYS A 46 19.86 -9.89 12.53
C LYS A 46 18.95 -8.70 12.87
N ARG A 47 18.09 -8.29 11.93
CA ARG A 47 17.24 -7.11 12.06
C ARG A 47 16.17 -7.34 13.14
N GLY A 48 16.29 -6.63 14.26
CA GLY A 48 15.31 -6.63 15.34
C GLY A 48 13.93 -6.16 14.87
N VAL A 49 12.88 -6.57 15.58
CA VAL A 49 11.47 -6.28 15.23
C VAL A 49 11.22 -4.77 15.09
N ILE A 50 11.84 -3.95 15.94
CA ILE A 50 11.70 -2.48 15.91
C ILE A 50 12.14 -1.89 14.56
N ILE A 51 13.30 -2.31 14.06
CA ILE A 51 13.82 -1.82 12.76
C ILE A 51 12.91 -2.29 11.62
N ARG A 52 12.31 -3.48 11.73
CA ARG A 52 11.34 -3.97 10.73
C ARG A 52 10.07 -3.11 10.69
N VAL A 53 9.54 -2.75 11.86
CA VAL A 53 8.37 -1.87 11.97
C VAL A 53 8.69 -0.47 11.44
N LEU A 54 9.83 0.12 11.86
CA LEU A 54 10.26 1.43 11.37
C LEU A 54 10.44 1.45 9.86
N HIS A 55 11.07 0.42 9.29
CA HIS A 55 11.20 0.26 7.84
C HIS A 55 9.85 0.22 7.13
N ALA A 56 8.90 -0.57 7.63
CA ALA A 56 7.57 -0.67 7.03
C ALA A 56 6.82 0.67 7.10
N ILE A 57 6.87 1.35 8.25
CA ILE A 57 6.23 2.67 8.43
C ILE A 57 6.86 3.70 7.50
N LEU A 58 8.19 3.74 7.40
CA LEU A 58 8.90 4.72 6.56
C LEU A 58 8.69 4.43 5.06
N PHE A 59 8.60 3.16 4.67
CA PHE A 59 8.25 2.77 3.31
C PHE A 59 6.87 3.29 2.92
N GLU A 60 5.86 2.99 3.76
CA GLU A 60 4.47 3.36 3.54
C GLU A 60 4.31 4.89 3.53
N ALA A 61 4.87 5.57 4.53
CA ALA A 61 4.82 7.02 4.62
C ALA A 61 5.48 7.71 3.41
N GLY A 62 6.64 7.21 2.97
CA GLY A 62 7.31 7.72 1.78
C GLY A 62 6.49 7.51 0.50
N LEU A 63 5.81 6.36 0.38
CA LEU A 63 4.93 6.09 -0.74
C LEU A 63 3.72 7.04 -0.74
N LEU A 64 3.06 7.21 0.40
CA LEU A 64 1.91 8.09 0.58
C LEU A 64 2.21 9.56 0.24
N ILE A 65 3.42 10.04 0.58
CA ILE A 65 3.87 11.40 0.22
C ILE A 65 3.91 11.60 -1.29
N VAL A 66 4.17 10.56 -2.08
CA VAL A 66 4.20 10.63 -3.54
C VAL A 66 2.82 10.37 -4.14
N THR A 67 2.10 9.37 -3.64
CA THR A 67 0.82 8.92 -4.23
C THR A 67 -0.33 9.87 -3.90
N ILE A 68 -0.42 10.41 -2.69
CA ILE A 68 -1.54 11.28 -2.29
C ILE A 68 -1.59 12.57 -3.14
N PRO A 69 -0.50 13.34 -3.32
CA PRO A 69 -0.54 14.53 -4.16
C PRO A 69 -0.82 14.21 -5.63
N LEU A 70 -0.32 13.07 -6.13
CA LEU A 70 -0.58 12.63 -7.49
C LEU A 70 -2.06 12.32 -7.71
N VAL A 71 -2.66 11.55 -6.80
CA VAL A 71 -4.09 11.21 -6.86
C VAL A 71 -4.95 12.46 -6.74
N ALA A 72 -4.60 13.36 -5.81
CA ALA A 72 -5.26 14.64 -5.65
C ALA A 72 -5.23 15.47 -6.95
N TYR A 73 -4.05 15.58 -7.57
CA TYR A 73 -3.87 16.30 -8.82
C TYR A 73 -4.64 15.68 -9.99
N MET A 74 -4.54 14.36 -10.18
CA MET A 74 -5.15 13.70 -11.34
C MET A 74 -6.68 13.62 -11.28
N LEU A 75 -7.23 13.62 -10.06
CA LEU A 75 -8.68 13.54 -9.84
C LEU A 75 -9.32 14.90 -9.56
N ASP A 76 -8.55 16.00 -9.63
CA ASP A 76 -8.98 17.36 -9.31
C ASP A 76 -9.66 17.46 -7.94
N MET A 77 -9.09 16.81 -6.92
CA MET A 77 -9.61 16.81 -5.55
C MET A 77 -8.62 17.44 -4.58
N GLY A 78 -9.11 17.93 -3.44
CA GLY A 78 -8.26 18.48 -2.39
C GLY A 78 -7.38 17.40 -1.73
N LEU A 79 -6.24 17.79 -1.16
CA LEU A 79 -5.35 16.85 -0.44
C LEU A 79 -6.06 16.14 0.72
N ILE A 80 -6.93 16.84 1.45
CA ILE A 80 -7.70 16.25 2.55
C ILE A 80 -8.71 15.23 2.02
N GLU A 81 -9.37 15.51 0.90
CA GLU A 81 -10.30 14.58 0.27
C GLU A 81 -9.57 13.33 -0.22
N ALA A 82 -8.39 13.49 -0.84
CA ALA A 82 -7.55 12.38 -1.25
C ALA A 82 -7.13 11.49 -0.07
N ILE A 83 -6.76 12.09 1.07
CA ILE A 83 -6.46 11.35 2.30
C ILE A 83 -7.69 10.58 2.82
N ILE A 84 -8.87 11.20 2.81
CA ILE A 84 -10.11 10.55 3.26
C ILE A 84 -10.45 9.36 2.35
N VAL A 85 -10.28 9.53 1.04
CA VAL A 85 -10.47 8.45 0.05
C VAL A 85 -9.49 7.31 0.31
N ASP A 86 -8.21 7.62 0.53
CA ASP A 86 -7.17 6.63 0.81
C ASP A 86 -7.46 5.84 2.10
N ILE A 87 -7.81 6.53 3.20
CA ILE A 87 -8.22 5.90 4.46
C ILE A 87 -9.46 5.01 4.25
N GLY A 88 -10.42 5.48 3.46
CA GLY A 88 -11.62 4.70 3.10
C GLY A 88 -11.26 3.39 2.39
N PHE A 89 -10.31 3.42 1.45
CA PHE A 89 -9.79 2.22 0.79
C PHE A 89 -9.07 1.28 1.75
N VAL A 90 -8.24 1.80 2.65
CA VAL A 90 -7.53 0.99 3.66
C VAL A 90 -8.52 0.28 4.58
N ILE A 91 -9.51 0.99 5.12
CA ILE A 91 -10.55 0.39 5.98
C ILE A 91 -11.34 -0.66 5.22
N PHE A 92 -11.77 -0.35 3.99
CA PHE A 92 -12.49 -1.31 3.14
C PHE A 92 -11.66 -2.59 2.90
N TYR A 93 -10.38 -2.43 2.55
CA TYR A 93 -9.47 -3.56 2.35
C TYR A 93 -9.30 -4.39 3.62
N LEU A 94 -9.14 -3.76 4.79
CA LEU A 94 -9.02 -4.49 6.06
C LEU A 94 -10.27 -5.31 6.38
N VAL A 95 -11.46 -4.73 6.20
CA VAL A 95 -12.73 -5.44 6.41
C VAL A 95 -12.87 -6.59 5.41
N TYR A 96 -12.60 -6.33 4.13
CA TYR A 96 -12.62 -7.35 3.08
C TYR A 96 -11.65 -8.50 3.41
N ALA A 97 -10.40 -8.18 3.75
CA ALA A 97 -9.38 -9.17 4.10
C ALA A 97 -9.82 -9.99 5.31
N PHE A 98 -10.35 -9.37 6.36
CA PHE A 98 -10.87 -10.08 7.53
C PHE A 98 -11.99 -11.07 7.17
N VAL A 99 -13.01 -10.60 6.43
CA VAL A 99 -14.14 -11.44 6.01
C VAL A 99 -13.67 -12.58 5.12
N TYR A 100 -12.79 -12.29 4.16
CA TYR A 100 -12.22 -13.30 3.28
C TYR A 100 -11.46 -14.37 4.07
N ASN A 101 -10.55 -13.97 4.97
CA ASN A 101 -9.78 -14.91 5.79
C ASN A 101 -10.72 -15.75 6.67
N TYR A 102 -11.72 -15.14 7.31
CA TYR A 102 -12.68 -15.86 8.14
C TYR A 102 -13.49 -16.91 7.36
N ILE A 103 -13.98 -16.55 6.16
CA ILE A 103 -14.71 -17.49 5.29
C ILE A 103 -13.77 -18.59 4.81
N PHE A 104 -12.56 -18.23 4.38
CA PHE A 104 -11.57 -19.17 3.91
C PHE A 104 -11.23 -20.19 5.00
N ASP A 105 -10.96 -19.74 6.22
CA ASP A 105 -10.71 -20.61 7.36
C ASP A 105 -11.90 -21.55 7.61
N LYS A 106 -13.13 -21.04 7.58
CA LYS A 106 -14.33 -21.89 7.74
C LYS A 106 -14.46 -22.96 6.66
N ILE A 107 -14.19 -22.62 5.41
CA ILE A 107 -14.24 -23.57 4.28
C ILE A 107 -13.10 -24.59 4.42
N TYR A 108 -11.90 -24.12 4.72
CA TYR A 108 -10.69 -24.93 4.82
C TYR A 108 -10.78 -25.94 5.98
N PHE A 109 -11.13 -25.49 7.18
CA PHE A 109 -11.35 -26.36 8.33
C PHE A 109 -12.60 -27.23 8.17
N GLY A 110 -13.62 -26.77 7.44
CA GLY A 110 -14.81 -27.56 7.12
C GLY A 110 -14.57 -28.69 6.11
N PHE A 111 -13.59 -28.55 5.21
CA PHE A 111 -13.27 -29.55 4.18
C PHE A 111 -12.20 -30.57 4.60
N ILE A 112 -11.24 -30.20 5.44
CA ILE A 112 -10.06 -31.03 5.75
C ILE A 112 -10.17 -31.78 7.08
N HIS A 113 -11.10 -31.38 7.97
CA HIS A 113 -11.37 -32.08 9.23
C HIS A 113 -12.65 -32.93 9.20
N LYS A 114 -13.07 -33.38 8.01
CA LYS A 114 -14.07 -34.43 7.84
C LYS A 114 -13.41 -35.73 7.39
#